data_AF-A0A374WHS3-F1
#
_entry.id   AF-A0A374WHS3-F1
#
_cell.length_a   1.000
_cell.length_b   1.000
_cell.length_c   1.000
_cell.angle_alpha   90.00
_cell.angle_beta   90.00
_cell.angle_gamma   90.00
#
_symmetry.space_group_name_H-M   'P 1'
#
loop_
_entity.id
_entity.type
_entity.pdbx_description
1 polymer ?
#
loop_
_entity_poly.entity_id
_entity_poly.type
_entity_poly.pdbx_seq_one_letter_code
_entity_poly.pdbx_strand_id
1 'polypeptide(L)' 'MKKKKRPTLVPVSKLQDYFKGLASLLAENSESYLVSYSGNTTSIELSPGEYITISTLKGGQS' A
#
# COMPACT_ATOMS: atom_id res chain seq x y z
N MET A 1 22.41 -12.61 5.95
CA MET A 1 22.06 -11.22 5.54
C MET A 1 20.97 -11.27 4.47
N LYS A 2 19.76 -10.76 4.72
CA LYS A 2 18.74 -10.61 3.68
C LYS A 2 19.22 -9.55 2.68
N LYS A 3 19.42 -9.91 1.41
CA LYS A 3 19.76 -8.95 0.35
C LYS A 3 18.58 -7.98 0.21
N LYS A 4 18.75 -6.72 0.62
CA LYS A 4 17.77 -5.66 0.32
C LYS A 4 17.69 -5.55 -1.21
N LYS A 5 16.54 -5.87 -1.78
CA LYS A 5 16.30 -5.67 -3.22
C LYS A 5 16.49 -4.17 -3.49
N ARG A 6 17.28 -3.83 -4.51
CA ARG A 6 17.44 -2.44 -4.93
C ARG A 6 16.09 -1.94 -5.47
N PRO A 7 15.74 -0.67 -5.26
CA PRO A 7 14.59 -0.07 -5.94
C PRO A 7 14.72 -0.24 -7.45
N THR A 8 13.59 -0.48 -8.12
CA THR A 8 13.51 -0.64 -9.58
C THR A 8 12.37 0.23 -10.10
N LEU A 9 12.59 0.82 -11.28
CA LEU A 9 11.54 1.51 -12.01
C LEU A 9 10.53 0.49 -12.53
N VAL A 10 9.26 0.72 -12.21
CA VAL A 10 8.13 -0.08 -12.70
C VAL A 10 7.29 0.79 -13.64
N PRO A 11 6.85 0.26 -14.80
CA PRO A 11 5.89 0.96 -15.63
C PRO A 11 4.62 1.31 -14.86
N VAL A 12 4.06 2.49 -15.14
CA VAL A 12 2.81 2.95 -14.51
C VAL A 12 1.67 1.95 -14.74
N SER A 13 1.59 1.32 -15.91
CA SER A 13 0.59 0.30 -16.21
C SER A 13 0.64 -0.89 -15.23
N LYS A 14 1.84 -1.36 -14.87
CA LYS A 14 1.99 -2.43 -13.88
C LYS A 14 1.53 -2.01 -12.49
N LEU A 15 1.74 -0.75 -12.11
CA LEU A 15 1.21 -0.22 -10.85
C LEU A 15 -0.33 -0.15 -10.88
N GLN A 16 -0.90 0.31 -11.99
CA GLN A 16 -2.36 0.37 -12.17
C GLN A 16 -2.99 -1.02 -12.07
N ASP A 17 -2.41 -2.01 -12.74
CA ASP A 17 -2.90 -3.40 -12.68
C ASP A 17 -2.80 -3.97 -11.27
N TYR A 18 -1.70 -3.69 -10.56
CA TYR A 18 -1.52 -4.07 -9.17
C TYR A 18 -2.59 -3.45 -8.26
N PHE A 19 -2.86 -2.15 -8.39
CA PHE A 19 -3.87 -1.47 -7.56
C PHE A 19 -5.29 -1.96 -7.84
N LYS A 20 -5.62 -2.30 -9.09
CA LYS A 20 -6.91 -2.93 -9.44
C LYS A 20 -7.06 -4.29 -8.75
N GLY A 21 -6.03 -5.14 -8.85
CA GLY A 21 -6.03 -6.45 -8.20
C GLY A 21 -6.17 -6.34 -6.68
N LEU A 22 -5.45 -5.39 -6.07
CA LEU A 22 -5.58 -5.13 -4.63
C LEU A 22 -6.98 -4.65 -4.25
N ALA A 23 -7.58 -3.74 -5.02
CA ALA A 23 -8.94 -3.26 -4.75
C ALA A 23 -9.97 -4.39 -4.83
N SER A 24 -9.89 -5.25 -5.83
CA SER A 24 -10.74 -6.45 -5.94
C SER A 24 -10.56 -7.38 -4.75
N LEU A 25 -9.32 -7.69 -4.37
CA LEU A 25 -9.02 -8.56 -3.23
C LEU A 25 -9.65 -8.01 -1.94
N LEU A 26 -9.49 -6.72 -1.65
CA LEU A 26 -10.05 -6.10 -0.45
C LEU A 26 -11.58 -6.18 -0.45
N ALA A 27 -12.23 -5.87 -1.57
CA ALA A 27 -13.68 -5.92 -1.69
C ALA A 27 -14.25 -7.33 -1.52
N GLU A 28 -13.53 -8.37 -1.95
CA GLU A 28 -13.95 -9.76 -1.79
C GLU A 28 -13.80 -10.27 -0.34
N ASN A 29 -12.84 -9.74 0.42
CA ASN A 29 -12.47 -10.28 1.73
C ASN A 29 -13.26 -9.64 2.89
N SER A 30 -13.67 -8.37 2.80
CA SER A 30 -14.41 -7.70 3.87
C SER A 30 -15.20 -6.49 3.38
N GLU A 31 -16.36 -6.27 4.02
CA GLU A 31 -17.15 -5.04 3.86
C GLU A 31 -16.48 -3.81 4.51
N SER A 32 -15.57 -4.03 5.46
CA SER A 32 -14.86 -2.94 6.15
C SER A 32 -13.51 -3.37 6.74
N TYR A 33 -12.61 -2.41 6.90
CA TYR A 33 -11.28 -2.60 7.46
C TYR A 33 -10.97 -1.58 8.54
N LEU A 34 -10.15 -1.97 9.51
CA LEU A 34 -9.55 -1.03 10.45
C LEU A 34 -8.45 -0.24 9.73
N VAL A 35 -8.55 1.08 9.78
CA VAL A 35 -7.60 2.00 9.16
C VAL A 35 -7.04 2.93 10.22
N SER A 36 -5.72 3.05 10.25
CA SER A 36 -5.01 4.00 11.12
C SER A 36 -4.20 4.98 10.29
N TYR A 37 -4.05 6.19 10.83
CA TYR A 37 -3.36 7.30 10.19
C TYR A 37 -2.25 7.79 11.12
N SER A 38 -1.03 7.91 10.58
CA SER A 38 0.12 8.44 11.31
C SER A 38 0.95 9.34 10.39
N GLY A 39 0.83 10.64 10.59
CA GLY A 39 1.49 11.64 9.76
C GLY A 39 1.10 11.51 8.28
N ASN A 40 2.05 11.08 7.46
CA ASN A 40 1.89 10.89 6.01
C ASN A 40 1.67 9.42 5.62
N THR A 41 1.38 8.59 6.60
CA THR A 41 1.26 7.15 6.46
C THR A 41 -0.16 6.70 6.79
N THR A 42 -0.76 5.94 5.88
CA THR A 42 -2.03 5.24 6.07
C THR A 42 -1.74 3.75 6.17
N SER A 43 -2.27 3.11 7.20
CA SER A 43 -2.16 1.66 7.41
C SER A 43 -3.54 1.02 7.47
N ILE A 44 -3.75 -0.01 6.68
CA ILE A 44 -4.97 -0.82 6.62
C ILE A 44 -4.64 -2.19 7.22
N GLU A 45 -5.34 -2.60 8.28
CA GLU A 45 -5.17 -3.92 8.90
C GLU A 45 -5.99 -4.96 8.14
N LEU A 46 -5.32 -5.95 7.55
CA LEU A 46 -5.97 -7.05 6.83
C LEU A 46 -6.35 -8.21 7.76
N SER A 47 -5.50 -8.46 8.75
CA SER A 47 -5.67 -9.45 9.81
C SER A 47 -4.86 -9.00 11.03
N PRO A 48 -5.06 -9.57 12.23
CA PRO A 48 -4.30 -9.16 13.42
C PRO A 48 -2.79 -9.23 13.20
N GLY A 49 -2.15 -8.06 13.10
CA GLY A 49 -0.70 -7.93 12.87
C GLY A 49 -0.25 -7.88 11.40
N GLU A 50 -1.17 -7.97 10.43
CA GLU A 50 -0.87 -7.86 8.99
C GLU A 50 -1.45 -6.57 8.41
N TYR A 51 -0.58 -5.73 7.83
CA TYR A 51 -0.96 -4.41 7.35
C TYR A 51 -0.51 -4.14 5.92
N ILE A 52 -1.34 -3.40 5.18
CA ILE A 52 -0.89 -2.63 4.01
C ILE A 52 -0.64 -1.21 4.46
N THR A 53 0.57 -0.72 4.24
CA THR A 53 0.97 0.63 4.62
C THR A 53 1.38 1.44 3.39
N ILE A 54 0.79 2.61 3.23
CA ILE A 54 1.11 3.58 2.18
C ILE A 54 1.64 4.84 2.86
N SER A 55 2.91 5.15 2.62
CA SER A 55 3.54 6.39 3.07
C SER A 55 3.75 7.30 1.88
N THR A 56 3.13 8.48 1.89
CA THR A 56 3.35 9.50 0.87
C THR A 56 4.39 10.47 1.38
N LEU A 57 5.53 10.64 0.71
CA LEU A 57 6.39 11.77 1.07
C LEU A 57 5.58 13.04 0.78
N LYS A 58 5.48 13.96 1.75
CA LYS A 58 5.06 15.33 1.45
C LYS A 58 6.00 15.82 0.36
N GLY A 59 5.53 15.86 -0.88
CA GLY A 59 6.26 16.53 -1.95
C GLY A 59 6.47 17.96 -1.46
N GLY A 60 7.72 18.41 -1.46
CA GLY A 60 7.98 19.84 -1.34
C GLY A 60 7.13 20.52 -2.40
N GLN A 61 6.22 21.38 -1.96
CA GLN A 61 5.61 22.34 -2.85
C GLN A 61 6.77 23.11 -3.50
N SER A 62 6.88 23.02 -4.82
CA SER A 62 7.59 23.98 -5.67
C SER A 62 6.63 24.36 -6.77
#